data_AF-B7G2B1-F1
#
_entry.id   AF-B7G2B1-F1
#
_cell.length_a   1.000
_cell.length_b   1.000
_cell.length_c   1.000
_cell.angle_alpha   90.00
_cell.angle_beta   90.00
_cell.angle_gamma   90.00
#
_symmetry.space_group_name_H-M   'P 1'
#
loop_
_entity.id
_entity.type
_entity.pdbx_description
1 polymer ?
#
loop_
_entity_poly.entity_id
_entity_poly.type
_entity_poly.pdbx_seq_one_letter_code
_entity_poly.pdbx_strand_id
1 'polypeptide(L)'
;MSAVNGDSSFPTEMSEDERYLFDLNGYVIVRGVLTPEQVEEANAMIDKHESEMIQRSDAALRNAVKGTKLYGSGPGRKDLGQVLEWGADSKLFKSILAHPRLVPLFHGIIGKGYRMDHLPFVIAQDKGAEGFQLHGGTIDCTSGEYNPHLAYTYHHGMIRSSLLGCNVMLTDHNPGDGGFCIVPGSHKSNFKMPKGMVDGEKYDEFIRQPATKAGDVVLFSEGTIHGAMAWTPEERQRRVCLYRFSPATNVYGRSYFGHEGGGWPDAIYDDLTEAQQAVLEPPYANRLDRPNIRDDGTHAKETAR
;
A
#
# COMPACT_ATOMS: atom_id res chain seq x y z
N MET A 1 -10.83 -15.70 -30.78
CA MET A 1 -11.99 -16.23 -30.03
C MET A 1 -11.51 -17.29 -29.06
N SER A 2 -11.36 -16.90 -27.80
CA SER A 2 -11.64 -17.76 -26.63
C SER A 2 -11.99 -16.76 -25.53
N ALA A 3 -13.28 -16.59 -25.29
CA ALA A 3 -13.79 -15.80 -24.20
C ALA A 3 -13.42 -16.53 -22.91
N VAL A 4 -12.64 -15.90 -22.04
CA VAL A 4 -12.52 -16.37 -20.65
C VAL A 4 -13.70 -15.79 -19.89
N ASN A 5 -14.87 -16.40 -20.07
CA ASN A 5 -15.87 -16.46 -19.02
C ASN A 5 -15.47 -17.64 -18.14
N GLY A 6 -14.81 -17.36 -17.03
CA GLY A 6 -14.44 -18.34 -16.04
C GLY A 6 -14.51 -17.66 -14.68
N ASP A 7 -15.44 -18.12 -13.87
CA ASP A 7 -15.58 -17.86 -12.44
C ASP A 7 -14.25 -18.18 -11.73
N SER A 8 -13.27 -17.27 -11.78
CA SER A 8 -11.96 -17.50 -11.18
C SER A 8 -12.10 -17.24 -9.69
N SER A 9 -12.47 -18.27 -8.93
CA SER A 9 -12.44 -18.21 -7.48
C SER A 9 -11.01 -17.94 -7.03
N PHE A 10 -10.75 -16.78 -6.43
CA PHE A 10 -9.47 -16.53 -5.77
C PHE A 10 -9.29 -17.50 -4.59
N PRO A 11 -8.05 -17.82 -4.20
CA PRO A 11 -7.80 -18.55 -2.96
C PRO A 11 -8.46 -17.82 -1.80
N THR A 12 -9.07 -18.54 -0.87
CA THR A 12 -9.69 -17.95 0.33
C THR A 12 -8.70 -17.83 1.47
N GLU A 13 -7.50 -18.39 1.37
CA GLU A 13 -6.47 -18.30 2.40
C GLU A 13 -5.14 -17.84 1.81
N MET A 14 -4.34 -17.13 2.61
CA MET A 14 -2.94 -16.87 2.28
C MET A 14 -2.20 -18.21 2.21
N SER A 15 -1.59 -18.49 1.06
CA SER A 15 -0.83 -19.73 0.89
C SER A 15 0.44 -19.75 1.74
N GLU A 16 0.96 -20.95 2.01
CA GLU A 16 2.21 -21.11 2.75
C GLU A 16 3.40 -20.51 2.00
N ASP A 17 3.39 -20.56 0.67
CA ASP A 17 4.42 -19.90 -0.15
C ASP A 17 4.37 -18.37 -0.01
N GLU A 18 3.17 -17.77 -0.10
CA GLU A 18 3.02 -16.33 0.16
C GLU A 18 3.45 -15.97 1.57
N ARG A 19 3.09 -16.79 2.57
CA ARG A 19 3.46 -16.58 3.98
C ARG A 19 4.97 -16.61 4.16
N TYR A 20 5.62 -17.63 3.62
CA TYR A 20 7.07 -17.79 3.66
C TYR A 20 7.79 -16.64 2.95
N LEU A 21 7.34 -16.28 1.75
CA LEU A 21 7.95 -15.19 0.98
C LEU A 21 7.77 -13.82 1.66
N PHE A 22 6.60 -13.56 2.26
CA PHE A 22 6.37 -12.34 3.02
C PHE A 22 7.23 -12.29 4.28
N ASP A 23 7.34 -13.38 5.06
CA ASP A 23 8.24 -13.41 6.21
C ASP A 23 9.70 -13.24 5.79
N LEU A 24 10.14 -13.88 4.72
CA LEU A 24 11.52 -13.78 4.24
C LEU A 24 11.85 -12.33 3.84
N ASN A 25 10.98 -11.69 3.08
CA ASN A 25 11.30 -10.45 2.39
C ASN A 25 10.71 -9.18 3.03
N GLY A 26 9.66 -9.31 3.84
CA GLY A 26 8.87 -8.17 4.34
C GLY A 26 7.86 -7.63 3.32
N TYR A 27 7.78 -8.25 2.14
CA TYR A 27 6.82 -7.94 1.09
C TYR A 27 6.49 -9.14 0.22
N VAL A 28 5.38 -9.04 -0.51
CA VAL A 28 4.97 -9.98 -1.56
C VAL A 28 4.29 -9.22 -2.69
N ILE A 29 4.45 -9.71 -3.93
CA ILE A 29 3.74 -9.18 -5.10
C ILE A 29 2.58 -10.11 -5.42
N VAL A 30 1.38 -9.56 -5.39
CA VAL A 30 0.15 -10.23 -5.80
C VAL A 30 -0.09 -9.90 -7.26
N ARG A 31 0.04 -10.90 -8.13
CA ARG A 31 0.00 -10.68 -9.59
C ARG A 31 -1.42 -10.58 -10.13
N GLY A 32 -1.63 -9.65 -11.07
CA GLY A 32 -2.89 -9.55 -11.83
C GLY A 32 -4.14 -9.43 -10.96
N VAL A 33 -4.08 -8.59 -9.92
CA VAL A 33 -5.24 -8.31 -9.05
C VAL A 33 -6.29 -7.55 -9.83
N LEU A 34 -5.88 -6.56 -10.61
CA LEU A 34 -6.76 -5.87 -11.56
C LEU A 34 -6.52 -6.39 -12.98
N THR A 35 -7.61 -6.52 -13.74
CA THR A 35 -7.54 -6.84 -15.17
C THR A 35 -7.02 -5.64 -15.97
N PRO A 36 -6.56 -5.83 -17.21
CA PRO A 36 -6.17 -4.72 -18.09
C PRO A 36 -7.28 -3.66 -18.25
N GLU A 37 -8.54 -4.08 -18.34
CA GLU A 37 -9.69 -3.19 -18.47
C GLU A 37 -9.90 -2.35 -17.19
N GLN A 38 -9.74 -2.98 -16.02
CA GLN A 38 -9.80 -2.26 -14.74
C GLN A 38 -8.63 -1.28 -14.58
N VAL A 39 -7.44 -1.62 -15.08
CA VAL A 39 -6.29 -0.70 -15.10
C VAL A 39 -6.56 0.49 -16.02
N GLU A 40 -7.16 0.27 -17.19
CA GLU A 40 -7.55 1.33 -18.12
C GLU A 40 -8.62 2.24 -17.48
N GLU A 41 -9.64 1.65 -16.85
CA GLU A 41 -10.67 2.37 -16.08
C GLU A 41 -10.05 3.23 -14.98
N ALA A 42 -9.14 2.67 -14.16
CA ALA A 42 -8.46 3.40 -13.09
C ALA A 42 -7.68 4.62 -13.63
N ASN A 43 -6.96 4.43 -14.74
CA ASN A 43 -6.18 5.49 -15.35
C ASN A 43 -7.07 6.57 -15.96
N ALA A 44 -8.17 6.22 -16.59
CA ALA A 44 -9.14 7.17 -17.11
C ALA A 44 -9.78 8.02 -15.98
N MET A 45 -10.07 7.43 -14.82
CA MET A 45 -10.54 8.19 -13.65
C MET A 45 -9.46 9.14 -13.11
N ILE A 46 -8.20 8.70 -13.07
CA ILE A 46 -7.08 9.57 -12.69
C ILE A 46 -6.93 10.75 -13.67
N ASP A 47 -7.07 10.50 -14.98
CA ASP A 47 -6.97 11.55 -16.00
C ASP A 47 -8.10 12.58 -15.85
N LYS A 48 -9.32 12.14 -15.52
CA LYS A 48 -10.46 13.04 -15.26
C LYS A 48 -10.20 13.98 -14.08
N HIS A 49 -9.47 13.51 -13.07
CA HIS A 49 -9.09 14.27 -11.87
C HIS A 49 -7.66 14.83 -11.93
N GLU A 50 -6.99 14.81 -13.09
CA GLU A 50 -5.58 15.24 -13.21
C GLU A 50 -5.38 16.71 -12.78
N SER A 51 -6.38 17.57 -13.04
CA SER A 51 -6.31 18.99 -12.66
C SER A 51 -6.26 19.23 -11.14
N GLU A 52 -6.60 18.22 -10.34
CA GLU A 52 -6.55 18.24 -8.87
C GLU A 52 -5.19 17.73 -8.32
N MET A 53 -4.29 17.24 -9.18
CA MET A 53 -2.96 16.78 -8.77
C MET A 53 -2.12 17.91 -8.18
N ILE A 54 -1.57 17.66 -6.99
CA ILE A 54 -0.68 18.60 -6.30
C ILE A 54 0.77 18.13 -6.48
N GLN A 55 1.56 18.91 -7.23
CA GLN A 55 3.00 18.65 -7.38
C GLN A 55 3.79 19.16 -6.16
N ARG A 56 4.60 18.29 -5.55
CA ARG A 56 5.50 18.60 -4.43
C ARG A 56 6.80 19.25 -4.92
N SER A 57 6.68 20.45 -5.48
CA SER A 57 7.78 21.13 -6.19
C SER A 57 8.78 21.84 -5.28
N ASP A 58 8.36 22.23 -4.08
CA ASP A 58 9.23 22.91 -3.13
C ASP A 58 10.31 21.97 -2.61
N ALA A 59 11.57 22.42 -2.56
CA ALA A 59 12.68 21.60 -2.09
C ALA A 59 12.49 21.10 -0.64
N ALA A 60 11.71 21.82 0.18
CA ALA A 60 11.35 21.40 1.54
C ALA A 60 10.24 20.33 1.58
N LEU A 61 9.50 20.13 0.49
CA LEU A 61 8.47 19.10 0.35
C LEU A 61 9.00 17.84 -0.34
N ARG A 62 10.24 17.89 -0.82
CA ARG A 62 10.93 16.77 -1.45
C ARG A 62 11.38 15.78 -0.39
N ASN A 63 11.04 14.53 -0.62
CA ASN A 63 11.25 13.43 0.33
C ASN A 63 12.63 12.77 0.19
N ALA A 64 13.48 13.30 -0.68
CA ALA A 64 14.84 12.85 -0.87
C ALA A 64 15.83 14.00 -0.69
N VAL A 65 17.05 13.70 -0.27
CA VAL A 65 18.10 14.70 -0.07
C VAL A 65 18.71 15.10 -1.41
N LYS A 66 18.76 16.41 -1.67
CA LYS A 66 19.34 16.96 -2.91
C LYS A 66 20.76 16.46 -3.14
N GLY A 67 21.01 15.95 -4.35
CA GLY A 67 22.32 15.44 -4.77
C GLY A 67 22.54 13.94 -4.51
N THR A 68 21.58 13.24 -3.92
CA THR A 68 21.62 11.78 -3.72
C THR A 68 20.94 11.06 -4.89
N LYS A 69 21.19 9.75 -5.04
CA LYS A 69 20.59 8.90 -6.08
C LYS A 69 19.06 8.89 -6.05
N LEU A 70 18.46 8.98 -4.86
CA LEU A 70 16.99 8.97 -4.69
C LEU A 70 16.34 10.32 -4.99
N TYR A 71 17.13 11.40 -5.13
CA TYR A 71 16.58 12.72 -5.41
C TYR A 71 15.94 12.80 -6.78
N GLY A 72 16.55 12.22 -7.83
CA GLY A 72 16.11 12.42 -9.21
C GLY A 72 16.53 13.77 -9.80
N SER A 73 16.25 13.98 -11.08
CA SER A 73 16.71 15.15 -11.86
C SER A 73 15.58 16.01 -12.43
N GLY A 74 14.34 15.60 -12.24
CA GLY A 74 13.13 16.19 -12.80
C GLY A 74 12.24 16.85 -11.74
N PRO A 75 10.93 16.98 -12.02
CA PRO A 75 9.98 17.65 -11.14
C PRO A 75 9.76 16.89 -9.82
N GLY A 76 9.03 17.52 -8.88
CA GLY A 76 8.55 16.81 -7.70
C GLY A 76 7.51 15.75 -8.07
N ARG A 77 7.28 14.78 -7.18
CA ARG A 77 6.14 13.86 -7.31
C ARG A 77 4.81 14.62 -7.26
N LYS A 78 3.76 14.04 -7.85
CA LYS A 78 2.39 14.54 -7.81
C LYS A 78 1.55 13.63 -6.92
N ASP A 79 0.76 14.24 -6.05
CA ASP A 79 -0.21 13.54 -5.21
C ASP A 79 -1.64 13.88 -5.66
N LEU A 80 -2.47 12.86 -5.84
CA LEU A 80 -3.89 13.01 -6.12
C LEU A 80 -4.68 12.27 -5.04
N GLY A 81 -5.29 13.04 -4.14
CA GLY A 81 -6.08 12.52 -3.01
C GLY A 81 -7.51 12.16 -3.42
N GLN A 82 -8.35 11.91 -2.40
CA GLN A 82 -9.81 11.80 -2.56
C GLN A 82 -10.28 10.67 -3.50
N VAL A 83 -9.44 9.67 -3.76
CA VAL A 83 -9.75 8.56 -4.68
C VAL A 83 -10.98 7.73 -4.26
N LEU A 84 -11.40 7.85 -3.00
CA LEU A 84 -12.63 7.23 -2.46
C LEU A 84 -13.84 8.18 -2.40
N GLU A 85 -13.71 9.42 -2.88
CA GLU A 85 -14.70 10.50 -2.76
C GLU A 85 -15.14 11.04 -4.13
N TRP A 86 -14.74 10.44 -5.23
CA TRP A 86 -15.09 10.84 -6.62
C TRP A 86 -16.47 10.35 -7.07
N GLY A 87 -17.35 9.99 -6.13
CA GLY A 87 -18.66 9.42 -6.42
C GLY A 87 -18.55 8.09 -7.17
N ALA A 88 -19.20 7.97 -8.33
CA ALA A 88 -19.23 6.74 -9.13
C ALA A 88 -17.83 6.29 -9.59
N ASP A 89 -16.93 7.24 -9.84
CA ASP A 89 -15.56 6.97 -10.31
C ASP A 89 -14.68 6.31 -9.24
N SER A 90 -15.09 6.38 -7.97
CA SER A 90 -14.40 5.72 -6.86
C SER A 90 -14.68 4.22 -6.76
N LYS A 91 -15.63 3.66 -7.54
CA LYS A 91 -16.07 2.27 -7.39
C LYS A 91 -14.90 1.27 -7.44
N LEU A 92 -14.01 1.42 -8.42
CA LEU A 92 -12.85 0.54 -8.57
C LEU A 92 -11.86 0.71 -7.40
N PHE A 93 -11.59 1.95 -6.97
CA PHE A 93 -10.71 2.23 -5.84
C PHE A 93 -11.28 1.74 -4.50
N LYS A 94 -12.60 1.84 -4.30
CA LYS A 94 -13.32 1.28 -3.15
C LYS A 94 -13.26 -0.25 -3.14
N SER A 95 -13.19 -0.91 -4.30
CA SER A 95 -13.09 -2.38 -4.39
C SER A 95 -11.86 -2.95 -3.67
N ILE A 96 -10.76 -2.19 -3.62
CA ILE A 96 -9.50 -2.60 -2.99
C ILE A 96 -9.65 -2.85 -1.48
N LEU A 97 -10.57 -2.13 -0.81
CA LEU A 97 -10.80 -2.26 0.63
C LEU A 97 -11.10 -3.70 1.03
N ALA A 98 -11.86 -4.44 0.21
CA ALA A 98 -12.28 -5.81 0.46
C ALA A 98 -12.12 -6.72 -0.78
N HIS A 99 -11.08 -6.48 -1.59
CA HIS A 99 -10.89 -7.24 -2.82
C HIS A 99 -10.66 -8.74 -2.53
N PRO A 100 -11.40 -9.67 -3.14
CA PRO A 100 -11.38 -11.10 -2.79
C PRO A 100 -9.99 -11.74 -2.94
N ARG A 101 -9.17 -11.27 -3.88
CA ARG A 101 -7.76 -11.72 -4.01
C ARG A 101 -6.84 -11.26 -2.86
N LEU A 102 -7.15 -10.13 -2.23
CA LEU A 102 -6.29 -9.47 -1.24
C LEU A 102 -6.67 -9.80 0.20
N VAL A 103 -7.98 -9.96 0.48
CA VAL A 103 -8.52 -10.25 1.81
C VAL A 103 -7.82 -11.42 2.53
N PRO A 104 -7.55 -12.58 1.87
CA PRO A 104 -6.82 -13.67 2.52
C PRO A 104 -5.42 -13.26 3.01
N LEU A 105 -4.70 -12.42 2.25
CA LEU A 105 -3.39 -11.92 2.63
C LEU A 105 -3.50 -10.87 3.73
N PHE A 106 -4.52 -10.01 3.70
CA PHE A 106 -4.81 -9.10 4.81
C PHE A 106 -5.05 -9.87 6.11
N HIS A 107 -5.89 -10.92 6.07
CA HIS A 107 -6.11 -11.80 7.23
C HIS A 107 -4.82 -12.49 7.70
N GLY A 108 -4.02 -12.99 6.76
CA GLY A 108 -2.75 -13.67 7.04
C GLY A 108 -1.69 -12.75 7.65
N ILE A 109 -1.63 -11.48 7.25
CA ILE A 109 -0.55 -10.55 7.61
C ILE A 109 -0.92 -9.61 8.75
N ILE A 110 -2.14 -9.05 8.77
CA ILE A 110 -2.59 -8.04 9.74
C ILE A 110 -3.81 -8.47 10.57
N GLY A 111 -4.47 -9.55 10.17
CA GLY A 111 -5.51 -10.21 10.96
C GLY A 111 -6.91 -9.92 10.47
N LYS A 112 -7.86 -10.77 10.89
CA LYS A 112 -9.29 -10.52 10.67
C LYS A 112 -9.70 -9.24 11.39
N GLY A 113 -10.62 -8.49 10.78
CA GLY A 113 -11.06 -7.19 11.28
C GLY A 113 -10.07 -6.08 10.98
N TYR A 114 -9.13 -6.27 10.05
CA TYR A 114 -8.25 -5.21 9.60
C TYR A 114 -9.04 -3.94 9.22
N ARG A 115 -8.36 -2.80 9.27
CA ARG A 115 -8.94 -1.51 8.97
C ARG A 115 -8.08 -0.69 8.03
N MET A 116 -8.70 0.21 7.30
CA MET A 116 -7.99 1.30 6.63
C MET A 116 -7.38 2.21 7.69
N ASP A 117 -6.14 2.64 7.46
CA ASP A 117 -5.39 3.44 8.42
C ASP A 117 -5.11 4.86 7.91
N HIS A 118 -4.89 5.01 6.61
CA HIS A 118 -4.69 6.30 5.93
C HIS A 118 -5.71 6.47 4.81
N LEU A 119 -6.03 7.72 4.47
CA LEU A 119 -6.71 8.03 3.21
C LEU A 119 -5.80 7.61 2.04
N PRO A 120 -6.29 6.77 1.11
CA PRO A 120 -5.51 6.39 -0.05
C PRO A 120 -5.40 7.57 -1.01
N PHE A 121 -4.31 7.57 -1.78
CA PHE A 121 -4.03 8.59 -2.78
C PHE A 121 -3.17 8.01 -3.90
N VAL A 122 -3.28 8.61 -5.08
CA VAL A 122 -2.44 8.29 -6.22
C VAL A 122 -1.14 9.09 -6.13
N ILE A 123 -0.03 8.38 -6.30
CA ILE A 123 1.30 8.94 -6.51
C ILE A 123 1.58 8.88 -8.01
N ALA A 124 1.77 10.05 -8.62
CA ALA A 124 2.19 10.17 -10.00
C ALA A 124 3.60 10.76 -10.11
N GLN A 125 4.43 10.20 -11.00
CA GLN A 125 5.80 10.67 -11.23
C GLN A 125 6.09 10.72 -12.74
N ASP A 126 6.49 11.88 -13.22
CA ASP A 126 6.98 12.09 -14.59
C ASP A 126 8.48 11.78 -14.69
N LYS A 127 9.04 11.86 -15.90
CA LYS A 127 10.47 11.62 -16.15
C LYS A 127 11.37 12.42 -15.20
N GLY A 128 12.31 11.72 -14.58
CA GLY A 128 13.28 12.28 -13.64
C GLY A 128 12.67 12.66 -12.29
N ALA A 129 11.36 12.49 -12.08
CA ALA A 129 10.72 12.95 -10.87
C ALA A 129 11.28 12.25 -9.64
N GLU A 130 11.23 12.96 -8.52
CA GLU A 130 11.92 12.55 -7.31
C GLU A 130 11.48 11.21 -6.76
N GLY A 131 12.40 10.53 -6.08
CA GLY A 131 12.09 9.38 -5.24
C GLY A 131 11.73 9.79 -3.80
N PHE A 132 12.02 8.89 -2.88
CA PHE A 132 11.87 9.06 -1.43
C PHE A 132 13.05 8.31 -0.80
N GLN A 133 13.80 9.00 0.06
CA GLN A 133 14.72 8.34 1.00
C GLN A 133 14.11 7.09 1.63
N LEU A 134 14.98 6.14 1.95
CA LEU A 134 14.55 4.98 2.71
C LEU A 134 14.01 5.41 4.07
N HIS A 135 12.89 4.81 4.47
CA HIS A 135 12.19 5.10 5.71
C HIS A 135 11.45 3.84 6.19
N GLY A 136 10.79 3.97 7.34
CA GLY A 136 10.16 2.85 8.03
C GLY A 136 11.19 2.02 8.79
N GLY A 137 10.87 0.74 9.00
CA GLY A 137 11.69 -0.14 9.83
C GLY A 137 11.06 -0.37 11.21
N THR A 138 11.01 -1.62 11.65
CA THR A 138 10.73 -1.95 13.06
C THR A 138 11.79 -1.36 13.98
N ILE A 139 13.05 -1.33 13.52
CA ILE A 139 14.05 -0.38 13.99
C ILE A 139 14.11 0.73 12.97
N ASP A 140 13.78 1.96 13.38
CA ASP A 140 13.78 3.10 12.47
C ASP A 140 15.16 3.26 11.82
N CYS A 141 15.18 3.35 10.50
CA CYS A 141 16.43 3.34 9.75
C CYS A 141 17.31 4.57 10.06
N THR A 142 16.73 5.68 10.51
CA THR A 142 17.42 6.94 10.71
C THR A 142 17.83 7.17 12.16
N SER A 143 16.93 6.94 13.12
CA SER A 143 17.21 7.09 14.56
C SER A 143 17.92 5.86 15.10
N GLY A 144 17.53 4.66 14.67
CA GLY A 144 17.92 3.38 15.25
C GLY A 144 17.08 2.99 16.48
N GLU A 145 16.00 3.73 16.76
CA GLU A 145 15.08 3.42 17.84
C GLU A 145 14.08 2.35 17.42
N TYR A 146 13.66 1.53 18.38
CA TYR A 146 12.57 0.59 18.16
C TYR A 146 11.25 1.32 18.01
N ASN A 147 10.56 1.08 16.88
CA ASN A 147 9.26 1.64 16.58
C ASN A 147 8.17 0.56 16.74
N PRO A 148 7.47 0.50 17.90
CA PRO A 148 6.43 -0.50 18.13
C PRO A 148 5.23 -0.34 17.18
N HIS A 149 5.01 0.85 16.63
CA HIS A 149 3.91 1.12 15.71
C HIS A 149 4.14 0.52 14.31
N LEU A 150 5.40 0.16 14.00
CA LEU A 150 5.79 -0.56 12.78
C LEU A 150 6.33 -1.96 13.09
N ALA A 151 5.98 -2.51 14.25
CA ALA A 151 6.44 -3.83 14.65
C ALA A 151 5.96 -4.92 13.69
N TYR A 152 6.84 -5.91 13.50
CA TYR A 152 6.55 -7.17 12.83
C TYR A 152 6.79 -8.30 13.82
N THR A 153 5.83 -9.23 13.91
CA THR A 153 5.98 -10.44 14.73
C THR A 153 5.56 -11.68 13.96
N TYR A 154 6.20 -12.80 14.29
CA TYR A 154 5.82 -14.11 13.82
C TYR A 154 5.79 -15.08 15.01
N HIS A 155 4.59 -15.49 15.40
CA HIS A 155 4.38 -16.38 16.53
C HIS A 155 3.38 -17.47 16.17
N HIS A 156 3.75 -18.72 16.40
CA HIS A 156 2.87 -19.88 16.22
C HIS A 156 2.22 -19.92 14.81
N GLY A 157 3.03 -19.75 13.76
CA GLY A 157 2.55 -19.79 12.37
C GLY A 157 1.84 -18.51 11.89
N MET A 158 1.61 -17.53 12.76
CA MET A 158 0.90 -16.30 12.42
C MET A 158 1.84 -15.11 12.28
N ILE A 159 1.74 -14.43 11.14
CA ILE A 159 2.37 -13.13 10.90
C ILE A 159 1.45 -12.04 11.46
N ARG A 160 2.03 -11.05 12.12
CA ARG A 160 1.37 -9.79 12.50
C ARG A 160 2.26 -8.59 12.22
N SER A 161 1.92 -7.85 11.16
CA SER A 161 2.46 -6.51 10.89
C SER A 161 1.56 -5.45 11.53
N SER A 162 2.14 -4.46 12.20
CA SER A 162 1.37 -3.36 12.81
C SER A 162 0.81 -2.38 11.76
N LEU A 163 1.43 -2.32 10.58
CA LEU A 163 0.99 -1.50 9.45
C LEU A 163 1.40 -2.19 8.14
N LEU A 164 0.49 -2.25 7.18
CA LEU A 164 0.65 -2.89 5.88
C LEU A 164 0.43 -1.86 4.77
N GLY A 165 1.47 -1.57 4.02
CA GLY A 165 1.36 -0.83 2.77
C GLY A 165 0.81 -1.74 1.66
N CYS A 166 -0.09 -1.18 0.85
CA CYS A 166 -0.71 -1.83 -0.29
C CYS A 166 -0.64 -0.90 -1.50
N ASN A 167 0.39 -1.09 -2.34
CA ASN A 167 0.59 -0.34 -3.56
C ASN A 167 -0.15 -1.03 -4.72
N VAL A 168 -1.20 -0.40 -5.23
CA VAL A 168 -1.90 -0.84 -6.44
C VAL A 168 -1.19 -0.24 -7.65
N MET A 169 -0.60 -1.10 -8.48
CA MET A 169 0.26 -0.70 -9.59
C MET A 169 -0.60 -0.39 -10.80
N LEU A 170 -0.67 0.88 -11.24
CA LEU A 170 -1.51 1.30 -12.38
C LEU A 170 -0.70 1.56 -13.65
N THR A 171 0.61 1.42 -13.54
CA THR A 171 1.58 1.45 -14.62
C THR A 171 2.58 0.32 -14.38
N ASP A 172 3.15 -0.22 -15.45
CA ASP A 172 4.30 -1.12 -15.35
C ASP A 172 5.43 -0.48 -14.53
N HIS A 173 6.21 -1.29 -13.82
CA HIS A 173 7.53 -0.92 -13.31
C HIS A 173 8.51 -2.00 -13.74
N ASN A 174 9.20 -1.75 -14.86
CA ASN A 174 10.25 -2.62 -15.37
C ASN A 174 11.55 -2.39 -14.58
N PRO A 175 12.48 -3.36 -14.58
CA PRO A 175 13.79 -3.18 -13.97
C PRO A 175 14.48 -1.91 -14.47
N GLY A 176 14.89 -1.03 -13.56
CA GLY A 176 15.57 0.23 -13.87
C GLY A 176 14.65 1.45 -14.08
N ASP A 177 13.33 1.27 -14.13
CA ASP A 177 12.38 2.39 -14.24
C ASP A 177 12.38 3.30 -13.00
N GLY A 178 12.80 2.78 -11.84
CA GLY A 178 12.67 3.43 -10.54
C GLY A 178 11.32 3.15 -9.86
N GLY A 179 10.83 4.09 -9.06
CA GLY A 179 9.63 3.88 -8.24
C GLY A 179 9.91 3.07 -6.97
N PHE A 180 8.92 2.34 -6.46
CA PHE A 180 9.02 1.66 -5.16
C PHE A 180 10.27 0.78 -5.04
N CYS A 181 11.00 0.97 -3.94
CA CYS A 181 12.13 0.12 -3.57
C CYS A 181 12.04 -0.31 -2.10
N ILE A 182 12.70 -1.41 -1.77
CA ILE A 182 12.63 -2.04 -0.46
C ILE A 182 13.96 -2.72 -0.11
N VAL A 183 14.26 -2.84 1.19
CA VAL A 183 15.39 -3.62 1.71
C VAL A 183 14.84 -4.93 2.28
N PRO A 184 14.90 -6.05 1.54
CA PRO A 184 14.27 -7.29 1.96
C PRO A 184 14.82 -7.80 3.29
N GLY A 185 13.94 -8.28 4.18
CA GLY A 185 14.32 -8.84 5.49
C GLY A 185 14.55 -7.81 6.59
N SER A 186 14.56 -6.51 6.26
CA SER A 186 14.84 -5.44 7.22
C SER A 186 13.77 -5.28 8.31
N HIS A 187 12.55 -5.79 8.11
CA HIS A 187 11.49 -5.89 9.13
C HIS A 187 11.84 -6.80 10.31
N LYS A 188 12.87 -7.64 10.15
CA LYS A 188 13.43 -8.47 11.22
C LYS A 188 14.76 -7.95 11.74
N SER A 189 15.27 -6.83 11.21
CA SER A 189 16.50 -6.22 11.69
C SER A 189 16.31 -5.70 13.11
N ASN A 190 17.30 -5.95 13.97
CA ASN A 190 17.40 -5.35 15.31
C ASN A 190 18.52 -4.30 15.38
N PHE A 191 18.98 -3.81 14.23
CA PHE A 191 20.07 -2.86 14.12
C PHE A 191 19.68 -1.67 13.26
N LYS A 192 20.21 -0.50 13.64
CA LYS A 192 20.14 0.73 12.85
C LYS A 192 20.76 0.53 11.47
N MET A 193 20.11 1.10 10.44
CA MET A 193 20.65 1.08 9.08
C MET A 193 22.00 1.82 8.98
N PRO A 194 22.98 1.32 8.21
CA PRO A 194 24.26 1.98 8.02
C PRO A 194 24.14 3.40 7.45
N LYS A 195 25.00 4.32 7.90
CA LYS A 195 25.05 5.69 7.36
C LYS A 195 25.29 5.69 5.85
N GLY A 196 24.51 6.49 5.12
CA GLY A 196 24.57 6.61 3.66
C GLY A 196 23.70 5.61 2.90
N MET A 197 23.23 4.53 3.53
CA MET A 197 22.29 3.60 2.89
C MET A 197 20.89 4.21 2.78
N VAL A 198 20.47 5.01 3.77
CA VAL A 198 19.18 5.72 3.79
C VAL A 198 18.95 6.56 2.51
N ASP A 199 20.05 7.11 1.97
CA ASP A 199 20.08 7.94 0.77
C ASP A 199 20.36 7.15 -0.53
N GLY A 200 20.63 5.84 -0.44
CA GLY A 200 21.06 5.01 -1.57
C GLY A 200 22.52 5.20 -2.00
N GLU A 201 23.32 5.95 -1.21
CA GLU A 201 24.71 6.26 -1.55
C GLU A 201 25.68 5.12 -1.20
N LYS A 202 25.28 4.21 -0.31
CA LYS A 202 26.04 3.01 0.06
C LYS A 202 25.14 1.79 0.14
N TYR A 203 25.70 0.62 -0.16
CA TYR A 203 25.01 -0.67 -0.05
C TYR A 203 23.76 -0.76 -0.93
N ASP A 204 23.77 -0.09 -2.10
CA ASP A 204 22.63 -0.05 -3.01
C ASP A 204 22.30 -1.41 -3.63
N GLU A 205 23.26 -2.34 -3.65
CA GLU A 205 23.05 -3.73 -4.02
C GLU A 205 22.05 -4.49 -3.13
N PHE A 206 21.75 -3.97 -1.93
CA PHE A 206 20.74 -4.51 -1.01
C PHE A 206 19.39 -3.79 -1.10
N ILE A 207 19.29 -2.71 -1.89
CA ILE A 207 18.06 -1.96 -2.13
C ILE A 207 17.43 -2.49 -3.41
N ARG A 208 16.32 -3.22 -3.28
CA ARG A 208 15.65 -3.87 -4.40
C ARG A 208 14.51 -3.01 -4.93
N GLN A 209 14.47 -2.80 -6.25
CA GLN A 209 13.28 -2.34 -6.98
C GLN A 209 12.54 -3.58 -7.51
N PRO A 210 11.38 -3.98 -6.94
CA PRO A 210 10.63 -5.11 -7.45
C PRO A 210 9.98 -4.78 -8.80
N ALA A 211 10.13 -5.66 -9.80
CA ALA A 211 9.47 -5.49 -11.09
C ALA A 211 7.99 -5.90 -11.02
N THR A 212 7.11 -5.01 -11.46
CA THR A 212 5.65 -5.18 -11.45
C THR A 212 5.05 -4.82 -12.80
N LYS A 213 3.87 -5.39 -13.09
CA LYS A 213 3.03 -4.99 -14.20
C LYS A 213 1.84 -4.20 -13.71
N ALA A 214 1.26 -3.37 -14.57
CA ALA A 214 0.01 -2.71 -14.25
C ALA A 214 -1.06 -3.78 -13.92
N GLY A 215 -1.79 -3.57 -12.83
CA GLY A 215 -2.74 -4.50 -12.24
C GLY A 215 -2.16 -5.40 -11.15
N ASP A 216 -0.85 -5.42 -10.94
CA ASP A 216 -0.26 -6.05 -9.75
C ASP A 216 -0.54 -5.22 -8.49
N VAL A 217 -0.41 -5.86 -7.32
CA VAL A 217 -0.40 -5.20 -6.02
C VAL A 217 0.85 -5.61 -5.24
N VAL A 218 1.59 -4.64 -4.70
CA VAL A 218 2.68 -4.90 -3.76
C VAL A 218 2.17 -4.71 -2.33
N LEU A 219 2.16 -5.79 -1.56
CA LEU A 219 1.89 -5.75 -0.12
C LEU A 219 3.23 -5.76 0.62
N PHE A 220 3.46 -4.82 1.51
CA PHE A 220 4.70 -4.74 2.28
C PHE A 220 4.45 -4.28 3.72
N SER A 221 5.14 -4.90 4.68
CA SER A 221 5.14 -4.37 6.05
C SER A 221 5.86 -3.03 6.04
N GLU A 222 5.25 -2.00 6.62
CA GLU A 222 5.91 -0.69 6.84
C GLU A 222 7.03 -0.80 7.89
N GLY A 223 7.08 -1.92 8.63
CA GLY A 223 8.25 -2.34 9.40
C GLY A 223 9.44 -2.77 8.54
N THR A 224 9.25 -2.99 7.23
CA THR A 224 10.34 -3.20 6.27
C THR A 224 10.80 -1.84 5.78
N ILE A 225 12.11 -1.60 5.79
CA ILE A 225 12.69 -0.36 5.29
C ILE A 225 12.45 -0.28 3.78
N HIS A 226 11.84 0.80 3.33
CA HIS A 226 11.40 1.00 1.95
C HIS A 226 11.51 2.47 1.55
N GLY A 227 11.38 2.75 0.26
CA GLY A 227 11.45 4.10 -0.29
C GLY A 227 11.00 4.13 -1.74
N ALA A 228 11.45 5.14 -2.47
CA ALA A 228 11.26 5.20 -3.92
C ALA A 228 12.53 5.68 -4.60
N MET A 229 12.92 4.98 -5.67
CA MET A 229 13.94 5.43 -6.62
C MET A 229 13.32 6.48 -7.55
N ALA A 230 14.16 7.40 -8.03
CA ALA A 230 13.76 8.40 -9.02
C ALA A 230 13.20 7.72 -10.28
N TRP A 231 12.12 8.29 -10.84
CA TRP A 231 11.48 7.73 -12.02
C TRP A 231 12.25 8.07 -13.29
N THR A 232 12.55 7.09 -14.14
CA THR A 232 13.43 7.28 -15.32
C THR A 232 12.71 7.29 -16.67
N PRO A 233 11.59 6.56 -16.89
CA PRO A 233 10.89 6.54 -18.18
C PRO A 233 10.36 7.92 -18.62
N GLU A 234 10.54 8.23 -19.90
CA GLU A 234 10.00 9.44 -20.55
C GLU A 234 8.56 9.25 -21.03
N GLU A 235 8.33 8.17 -21.77
CA GLU A 235 7.06 7.89 -22.45
C GLU A 235 5.97 7.33 -21.51
N ARG A 236 6.19 7.33 -20.20
CA ARG A 236 5.32 6.64 -19.25
C ARG A 236 5.38 7.30 -17.88
N GLN A 237 4.28 7.93 -17.49
CA GLN A 237 4.10 8.43 -16.12
C GLN A 237 3.91 7.25 -15.17
N ARG A 238 4.64 7.26 -14.06
CA ARG A 238 4.38 6.32 -12.97
C ARG A 238 3.02 6.62 -12.36
N ARG A 239 2.18 5.62 -12.13
CA ARG A 239 0.94 5.76 -11.35
C ARG A 239 0.77 4.59 -10.40
N VAL A 240 0.63 4.89 -9.11
CA VAL A 240 0.35 3.92 -8.05
C VAL A 240 -0.67 4.50 -7.10
N CYS A 241 -1.72 3.75 -6.77
CA CYS A 241 -2.62 4.11 -5.68
C CYS A 241 -2.16 3.40 -4.39
N LEU A 242 -1.76 4.18 -3.39
CA LEU A 242 -1.23 3.64 -2.13
C LEU A 242 -2.33 3.62 -1.07
N TYR A 243 -2.56 2.43 -0.53
CA TYR A 243 -3.41 2.18 0.63
C TYR A 243 -2.54 1.76 1.81
N ARG A 244 -3.01 2.03 3.03
CA ARG A 244 -2.43 1.49 4.26
C ARG A 244 -3.51 0.89 5.12
N PHE A 245 -3.24 -0.33 5.57
CA PHE A 245 -4.12 -1.08 6.44
C PHE A 245 -3.41 -1.45 7.74
N SER A 246 -4.16 -1.55 8.82
CA SER A 246 -3.65 -1.92 10.13
C SER A 246 -4.54 -2.98 10.79
N PRO A 247 -4.03 -3.70 11.81
CA PRO A 247 -4.87 -4.55 12.66
C PRO A 247 -6.04 -3.77 13.26
N ALA A 248 -7.13 -4.46 13.60
CA ALA A 248 -8.38 -3.88 14.11
C ALA A 248 -8.19 -2.84 15.23
N THR A 249 -7.20 -3.02 16.10
CA THR A 249 -6.96 -2.19 17.28
C THR A 249 -5.91 -1.09 17.08
N ASN A 250 -5.27 -1.03 15.91
CA ASN A 250 -4.13 -0.15 15.68
C ASN A 250 -4.55 1.11 14.93
N VAL A 251 -3.89 2.22 15.25
CA VAL A 251 -3.96 3.47 14.48
C VAL A 251 -2.56 4.04 14.36
N TYR A 252 -2.11 4.24 13.13
CA TYR A 252 -0.87 4.97 12.85
C TYR A 252 -1.19 6.36 12.29
N GLY A 253 -2.07 6.42 11.29
CA GLY A 253 -2.51 7.66 10.65
C GLY A 253 -3.54 8.43 11.46
N ARG A 254 -3.46 9.77 11.43
CA ARG A 254 -4.44 10.65 12.08
C ARG A 254 -5.72 10.89 11.29
N SER A 255 -5.78 10.43 10.03
CA SER A 255 -6.84 10.82 9.08
C SER A 255 -8.24 10.50 9.56
N TYR A 256 -8.43 9.40 10.30
CA TYR A 256 -9.72 9.02 10.88
C TYR A 256 -10.28 10.04 11.91
N PHE A 257 -9.44 10.90 12.47
CA PHE A 257 -9.85 11.86 13.52
C PHE A 257 -9.91 13.30 13.03
N GLY A 258 -9.65 13.55 11.75
CA GLY A 258 -9.53 14.90 11.19
C GLY A 258 -10.86 15.57 10.81
N HIS A 259 -11.98 14.87 10.96
CA HIS A 259 -13.28 15.27 10.42
C HIS A 259 -14.28 15.60 11.53
N GLU A 260 -15.23 16.49 11.24
CA GLU A 260 -16.28 16.89 12.19
C GLU A 260 -17.10 15.66 12.60
N GLY A 261 -17.21 15.39 13.90
CA GLY A 261 -17.85 14.17 14.42
C GLY A 261 -16.95 12.92 14.50
N GLY A 262 -15.72 12.99 13.98
CA GLY A 262 -14.81 11.84 13.84
C GLY A 262 -15.21 10.92 12.67
N GLY A 263 -14.32 10.01 12.29
CA GLY A 263 -14.56 9.11 11.16
C GLY A 263 -13.85 9.51 9.88
N TRP A 264 -14.19 8.83 8.79
CA TRP A 264 -13.73 9.17 7.43
C TRP A 264 -14.62 10.25 6.81
N PRO A 265 -14.19 10.94 5.74
CA PRO A 265 -15.07 11.82 4.97
C PRO A 265 -16.38 11.13 4.56
N ASP A 266 -17.52 11.82 4.71
CA ASP A 266 -18.85 11.25 4.49
C ASP A 266 -19.01 10.60 3.09
N ALA A 267 -18.47 11.24 2.05
CA ALA A 267 -18.54 10.75 0.67
C ALA A 267 -17.87 9.37 0.45
N ILE A 268 -17.00 8.94 1.36
CA ILE A 268 -16.39 7.61 1.30
C ILE A 268 -17.45 6.52 1.54
N TYR A 269 -18.45 6.79 2.40
CA TYR A 269 -19.44 5.80 2.80
C TYR A 269 -20.50 5.51 1.74
N ASP A 270 -20.61 6.35 0.72
CA ASP A 270 -21.56 6.18 -0.38
C ASP A 270 -21.26 4.89 -1.17
N ASP A 271 -22.33 4.15 -1.50
CA ASP A 271 -22.31 2.95 -2.36
C ASP A 271 -21.33 1.84 -1.95
N LEU A 272 -20.99 1.75 -0.66
CA LEU A 272 -20.16 0.66 -0.13
C LEU A 272 -20.97 -0.61 0.11
N THR A 273 -20.35 -1.76 -0.20
CA THR A 273 -20.80 -3.06 0.30
C THR A 273 -20.53 -3.17 1.80
N GLU A 274 -21.27 -4.03 2.50
CA GLU A 274 -21.04 -4.32 3.93
C GLU A 274 -19.57 -4.73 4.22
N ALA A 275 -18.94 -5.45 3.28
CA ALA A 275 -17.54 -5.86 3.42
C ALA A 275 -16.59 -4.66 3.40
N GLN A 276 -16.81 -3.71 2.48
CA GLN A 276 -16.00 -2.48 2.42
C GLN A 276 -16.25 -1.59 3.62
N GLN A 277 -17.50 -1.49 4.10
CA GLN A 277 -17.84 -0.73 5.31
C GLN A 277 -17.10 -1.26 6.54
N ALA A 278 -16.97 -2.58 6.70
CA ALA A 278 -16.25 -3.19 7.82
C ALA A 278 -14.77 -2.76 7.93
N VAL A 279 -14.15 -2.36 6.82
CA VAL A 279 -12.75 -1.87 6.77
C VAL A 279 -12.63 -0.44 7.29
N LEU A 280 -13.73 0.31 7.29
CA LEU A 280 -13.78 1.73 7.68
C LEU A 280 -14.09 1.93 9.17
N GLU A 281 -14.33 0.86 9.90
CA GLU A 281 -14.59 0.87 11.34
C GLU A 281 -13.46 1.52 12.17
N PRO A 282 -13.80 2.20 13.30
CA PRO A 282 -12.83 2.72 14.25
C PRO A 282 -11.90 1.64 14.82
N PRO A 283 -10.82 2.03 15.51
CA PRO A 283 -9.93 1.09 16.17
C PRO A 283 -10.59 0.48 17.42
N TYR A 284 -10.91 -0.82 17.37
CA TYR A 284 -11.35 -1.57 18.53
C TYR A 284 -11.20 -3.08 18.30
N ALA A 285 -11.22 -3.85 19.39
CA ALA A 285 -10.94 -5.28 19.35
C ALA A 285 -12.10 -6.07 18.71
N ASN A 286 -11.76 -7.12 17.96
CA ASN A 286 -12.75 -8.03 17.35
C ASN A 286 -13.75 -8.62 18.35
N ARG A 287 -13.37 -8.78 19.62
CA ARG A 287 -14.23 -9.30 20.69
C ARG A 287 -15.42 -8.40 21.06
N LEU A 288 -15.47 -7.18 20.54
CA LEU A 288 -16.55 -6.21 20.75
C LEU A 288 -17.44 -6.16 19.50
N ASP A 289 -17.76 -7.34 18.96
CA ASP A 289 -18.69 -7.54 17.84
C ASP A 289 -18.35 -6.74 16.58
N ARG A 290 -17.04 -6.62 16.31
CA ARG A 290 -16.55 -5.93 15.10
C ARG A 290 -17.07 -6.62 13.84
N PRO A 291 -17.67 -5.90 12.88
CA PRO A 291 -17.97 -6.42 11.54
C PRO A 291 -16.70 -7.00 10.90
N ASN A 292 -16.82 -8.19 10.31
CA ASN A 292 -15.68 -8.89 9.72
C ASN A 292 -15.96 -9.28 8.28
N ILE A 293 -14.89 -9.31 7.49
CA ILE A 293 -14.93 -9.81 6.12
C ILE A 293 -14.63 -11.32 6.17
N ARG A 294 -15.37 -12.09 5.39
CA ARG A 294 -15.09 -13.50 5.13
C ARG A 294 -13.88 -13.64 4.22
N ASP A 295 -13.33 -14.82 4.23
CA ASP A 295 -12.13 -15.16 3.48
C ASP A 295 -12.32 -15.06 1.94
N ASP A 296 -13.57 -15.05 1.46
CA ASP A 296 -13.96 -14.81 0.05
C ASP A 296 -14.22 -13.33 -0.30
N GLY A 297 -14.00 -12.41 0.63
CA GLY A 297 -14.25 -10.98 0.45
C GLY A 297 -15.70 -10.53 0.68
N THR A 298 -16.61 -11.44 1.04
CA THR A 298 -18.00 -11.10 1.40
C THR A 298 -18.13 -10.74 2.88
N HIS A 299 -19.18 -10.02 3.27
CA HIS A 299 -19.39 -9.68 4.69
C HIS A 299 -19.86 -10.90 5.49
N ALA A 300 -19.34 -11.05 6.71
CA ALA A 300 -19.81 -12.07 7.64
C ALA A 300 -21.16 -11.65 8.23
N LYS A 301 -22.27 -12.13 7.68
CA LYS A 301 -23.58 -12.05 8.37
C LYS A 301 -23.44 -12.67 9.77
N GLU A 302 -23.84 -11.93 10.79
CA GLU A 302 -23.83 -12.34 12.20
C GLU A 302 -24.30 -13.80 12.35
N THR A 303 -23.43 -14.66 12.89
CA THR A 303 -23.94 -15.77 13.70
C THR A 303 -23.99 -15.25 15.13
N ALA A 304 -25.18 -14.84 15.55
CA ALA A 304 -25.51 -14.50 16.91
C ALA A 304 -24.93 -15.52 17.89
N ARG A 305 -24.24 -15.03 18.93
CA ARG A 305 -24.16 -15.65 20.25
C ARG A 305 -24.14 -14.58 21.32
#